data_AF-A0A0V0HNK6-F1
#
_entry.id   AF-A0A0V0HNK6-F1
#
_cell.length_a   1.000
_cell.length_b   1.000
_cell.length_c   1.000
_cell.angle_alpha   90.00
_cell.angle_beta   90.00
_cell.angle_gamma   90.00
#
_symmetry.space_group_name_H-M   'P 1'
#
loop_
_entity.id
_entity.type
_entity.pdbx_description
1 polymer ?
#
loop_
_entity_poly.entity_id
_entity_poly.type
_entity_poly.pdbx_seq_one_letter_code
_entity_poly.pdbx_strand_id
1 'polypeptide(L)'
;MSVAFLDPGNLEGDLQAGAIAGYSLLWLLMWSTFMGLLIQLLSLRLGVATGRHLAEICREEYPNWARILLWLMAEVALIGADIQEVIGSAIAIKILSQGVIPLWGGVLITASDCFIFLFLENYGVRKLEAFFTVLISTMALSFAWMFAETRPSSKELIIGLLLPRLSSKTIQTAVGVVGCVITPHNVFLYSALVQSRKIDPKKKDKVQEALNYYSIESYIAVFVRSLSI
;
A
#
# COMPACT_ATOMS: atom_id res chain seq x y z
N MET A 1 -8.02 2.28 -8.30
CA MET A 1 -6.56 2.10 -8.13
C MET A 1 -6.02 2.90 -6.95
N SER A 2 -6.48 4.14 -6.73
CA SER A 2 -5.95 4.99 -5.65
C SER A 2 -6.20 4.49 -4.22
N VAL A 3 -7.18 3.62 -3.98
CA VAL A 3 -7.46 3.03 -2.65
C VAL A 3 -6.31 2.14 -2.17
N ALA A 4 -5.66 1.38 -3.07
CA ALA A 4 -4.53 0.50 -2.72
C ALA A 4 -3.26 1.26 -2.27
N PHE A 5 -3.17 2.56 -2.58
CA PHE A 5 -2.07 3.39 -2.08
C PHE A 5 -2.30 3.86 -0.63
N LEU A 6 -3.55 3.78 -0.16
CA LEU A 6 -3.97 4.16 1.19
C LEU A 6 -4.34 2.92 2.01
N ASP A 7 -3.73 1.78 1.70
CA ASP A 7 -3.87 0.60 2.55
C ASP A 7 -3.38 0.96 3.96
N PRO A 8 -4.19 0.73 5.00
CA PRO A 8 -3.88 1.11 6.37
C PRO A 8 -2.55 0.51 6.84
N GLY A 9 -2.18 -0.67 6.36
CA GLY A 9 -0.89 -1.31 6.67
C GLY A 9 0.33 -0.52 6.19
N ASN A 10 0.26 0.13 5.03
CA ASN A 10 1.35 0.98 4.53
C ASN A 10 1.49 2.26 5.36
N LEU A 11 0.35 2.85 5.76
CA LEU A 11 0.33 4.05 6.61
C LEU A 11 0.83 3.76 8.02
N GLU A 12 0.46 2.63 8.60
CA GLU A 12 0.94 2.20 9.92
C GLU A 12 2.46 1.95 9.91
N GLY A 13 2.97 1.27 8.88
CA GLY A 13 4.40 1.06 8.70
C GLY A 13 5.18 2.37 8.56
N ASP A 14 4.68 3.31 7.75
CA ASP A 14 5.29 4.63 7.57
C ASP A 14 5.27 5.46 8.87
N LEU A 15 4.16 5.43 9.62
CA LEU A 15 4.03 6.10 10.92
C LEU A 15 4.95 5.49 11.99
N GLN A 16 5.04 4.16 12.05
CA GLN A 16 5.91 3.47 13.01
C GLN A 16 7.39 3.75 12.70
N ALA A 17 7.76 3.77 11.43
CA ALA A 17 9.11 4.14 11.01
C ALA A 17 9.43 5.61 11.32
N GLY A 18 8.48 6.53 11.07
CA GLY A 18 8.61 7.94 11.43
C GLY A 18 8.73 8.15 12.94
N ALA A 19 7.98 7.41 13.76
CA ALA A 19 8.05 7.49 15.21
C ALA A 19 9.40 6.99 15.79
N ILE A 20 9.98 5.93 15.20
CA ILE A 20 11.22 5.31 15.70
C ILE A 20 12.48 6.01 15.16
N ALA A 21 12.49 6.37 13.88
CA ALA A 21 13.67 6.89 13.20
C ALA A 21 13.62 8.41 12.93
N GLY A 22 12.50 9.06 13.23
CA GLY A 22 12.30 10.48 12.99
C GLY A 22 12.56 10.86 11.53
N TYR A 23 13.13 12.04 11.31
CA TYR A 23 13.37 12.57 9.97
C TYR A 23 14.51 11.88 9.20
N SER A 24 15.25 10.95 9.81
CA SER A 24 16.45 10.34 9.20
C SER A 24 16.16 9.34 8.08
N LEU A 25 14.94 8.79 8.03
CA LEU A 25 14.51 7.81 7.02
C LEU A 25 13.68 8.43 5.89
N LEU A 26 13.37 9.74 5.90
CA LEU A 26 12.56 10.36 4.85
C LEU A 26 13.17 10.18 3.46
N TRP A 27 14.50 10.36 3.32
CA TRP A 27 15.18 10.12 2.05
C TRP A 27 14.95 8.69 1.54
N LEU A 28 15.01 7.70 2.43
CA LEU A 28 14.83 6.29 2.09
C LEU A 28 13.39 6.00 1.69
N LEU A 29 12.43 6.55 2.44
CA LEU A 29 11.00 6.45 2.14
C LEU A 29 10.70 7.05 0.75
N MET A 30 11.28 8.21 0.45
CA MET A 30 11.13 8.86 -0.86
C MET A 30 11.70 8.01 -2.00
N TRP A 31 12.93 7.51 -1.85
CA TRP A 31 13.55 6.62 -2.84
C TRP A 31 12.80 5.30 -3.01
N SER A 32 12.35 4.71 -1.91
CA SER A 32 11.56 3.48 -1.95
C SER A 32 10.23 3.70 -2.66
N THR A 33 9.58 4.85 -2.43
CA THR A 33 8.32 5.22 -3.10
C THR A 33 8.51 5.38 -4.60
N PHE A 34 9.62 6.00 -5.02
CA PHE A 34 9.97 6.12 -6.44
C PHE A 34 10.23 4.75 -7.08
N MET A 35 10.94 3.85 -6.38
CA MET A 35 11.15 2.47 -6.84
C MET A 35 9.85 1.67 -6.90
N GLY A 36 8.98 1.82 -5.90
CA GLY A 36 7.65 1.21 -5.89
C GLY A 36 6.80 1.65 -7.09
N LEU A 37 6.81 2.95 -7.41
CA LEU A 37 6.15 3.48 -8.61
C LEU A 37 6.71 2.87 -9.88
N LEU A 38 8.03 2.76 -10.00
CA LEU A 38 8.66 2.16 -11.19
C LEU A 38 8.24 0.70 -11.37
N ILE A 39 8.29 -0.10 -10.29
CA ILE A 39 7.88 -1.51 -10.30
C ILE A 39 6.39 -1.64 -10.65
N GLN A 40 5.56 -0.76 -10.11
CA GLN A 40 4.13 -0.72 -10.41
C GLN A 40 3.88 -0.40 -11.89
N LEU A 41 4.52 0.62 -12.44
CA LEU A 41 4.41 0.97 -13.87
C LEU A 41 4.84 -0.19 -14.77
N LEU A 42 5.89 -0.93 -14.40
CA LEU A 42 6.31 -2.12 -15.13
C LEU A 42 5.26 -3.24 -15.05
N SER A 43 4.69 -3.48 -13.88
CA SER A 43 3.65 -4.49 -13.66
C SER A 43 2.37 -4.18 -14.42
N LEU A 44 1.97 -2.90 -14.43
CA LEU A 44 0.85 -2.39 -15.22
C LEU A 44 1.12 -2.57 -16.72
N ARG A 45 2.32 -2.17 -17.20
CA ARG A 45 2.74 -2.34 -18.60
C ARG A 45 2.69 -3.80 -19.04
N LEU A 46 3.16 -4.70 -18.19
CA LEU A 46 3.11 -6.13 -18.45
C LEU A 46 1.65 -6.60 -18.59
N GLY A 47 0.78 -6.22 -17.65
CA GLY A 47 -0.65 -6.57 -17.69
C GLY A 47 -1.38 -6.04 -18.93
N VAL A 48 -1.14 -4.77 -19.32
CA VAL A 48 -1.76 -4.19 -20.53
C VAL A 48 -1.23 -4.86 -21.81
N ALA A 49 0.10 -5.04 -21.92
CA ALA A 49 0.71 -5.49 -23.16
C ALA A 49 0.47 -6.98 -23.45
N THR A 50 0.47 -7.81 -22.41
CA THR A 50 0.28 -9.27 -22.56
C THR A 50 -1.19 -9.69 -22.43
N GLY A 51 -2.03 -8.88 -21.77
CA GLY A 51 -3.39 -9.25 -21.41
C GLY A 51 -3.48 -10.37 -20.37
N ARG A 52 -2.37 -10.68 -19.69
CA ARG A 52 -2.22 -11.82 -18.78
C ARG A 52 -1.60 -11.39 -17.46
N HIS A 53 -1.95 -12.08 -16.38
CA HIS A 53 -1.53 -11.66 -15.05
C HIS A 53 -0.09 -12.11 -14.78
N LEU A 54 0.64 -11.40 -13.93
CA LEU A 54 2.06 -11.71 -13.67
C LEU A 54 2.24 -13.16 -13.20
N ALA A 55 1.35 -13.66 -12.34
CA ALA A 55 1.41 -15.05 -11.88
C ALA A 55 1.18 -16.08 -13.00
N GLU A 56 0.47 -15.73 -14.07
CA GLU A 56 0.20 -16.59 -15.24
C GLU A 56 1.46 -16.70 -16.08
N ILE A 57 2.14 -15.56 -16.30
CA ILE A 57 3.41 -15.47 -17.02
C ILE A 57 4.49 -16.22 -16.25
N CYS A 58 4.58 -16.00 -14.93
CA CYS A 58 5.51 -16.75 -14.09
C CYS A 58 5.23 -18.26 -14.13
N ARG A 59 3.97 -18.68 -14.23
CA ARG A 59 3.62 -20.11 -14.32
C ARG A 59 4.05 -20.75 -15.64
N GLU A 60 4.10 -19.99 -16.73
CA GLU A 60 4.50 -20.50 -18.04
C GLU A 60 6.01 -20.48 -18.25
N GLU A 61 6.68 -19.43 -17.77
CA GLU A 61 8.11 -19.25 -18.00
C GLU A 61 8.97 -20.07 -17.02
N TYR A 62 8.48 -20.30 -15.79
CA TYR A 62 9.27 -20.96 -14.74
C TYR A 62 8.96 -22.46 -14.57
N PRO A 63 9.99 -23.27 -14.22
CA PRO A 63 9.79 -24.67 -13.88
C PRO A 63 8.95 -24.85 -12.61
N ASN A 64 8.30 -26.01 -12.46
CA ASN A 64 7.34 -26.29 -11.37
C ASN A 64 7.86 -26.00 -9.95
N TRP A 65 9.16 -26.21 -9.68
CA TRP A 65 9.76 -25.94 -8.37
C TRP A 65 9.80 -24.43 -8.06
N ALA A 66 10.19 -23.60 -9.02
CA ALA A 66 10.27 -22.15 -8.87
C ALA A 66 8.87 -21.54 -8.74
N ARG A 67 7.89 -22.08 -9.47
CA ARG A 67 6.48 -21.69 -9.33
C ARG A 67 5.96 -21.88 -7.91
N ILE A 68 6.21 -23.05 -7.31
CA ILE A 68 5.75 -23.36 -5.95
C ILE A 68 6.46 -22.45 -4.93
N LEU A 69 7.76 -22.19 -5.11
CA LEU A 69 8.51 -21.27 -4.26
C LEU A 69 7.94 -19.84 -4.33
N LEU A 70 7.71 -19.32 -5.54
CA LEU A 70 7.14 -18.00 -5.76
C LEU A 70 5.73 -17.87 -5.15
N TRP A 71 4.92 -18.92 -5.30
CA TRP A 71 3.59 -18.98 -4.70
C TRP A 71 3.68 -18.94 -3.16
N LEU A 72 4.54 -19.76 -2.55
CA LEU A 72 4.75 -19.75 -1.10
C LEU A 72 5.23 -18.38 -0.59
N MET A 73 6.18 -17.74 -1.29
CA MET A 73 6.67 -16.41 -0.90
C MET A 73 5.57 -15.34 -0.98
N ALA A 74 4.73 -15.39 -2.02
CA ALA A 74 3.60 -14.48 -2.16
C ALA A 74 2.54 -14.70 -1.07
N GLU A 75 2.23 -15.96 -0.76
CA GLU A 75 1.26 -16.32 0.28
C GLU A 75 1.74 -15.86 1.67
N VAL A 76 3.01 -16.10 2.00
CA VAL A 76 3.61 -15.64 3.27
C VAL A 76 3.61 -14.12 3.35
N ALA A 77 3.89 -13.42 2.25
CA ALA A 77 3.83 -11.96 2.21
C ALA A 77 2.41 -11.42 2.38
N LEU A 78 1.40 -12.11 1.84
CA LEU A 78 -0.01 -11.76 1.99
C LEU A 78 -0.48 -11.96 3.44
N ILE A 79 -0.17 -13.11 4.03
CA ILE A 79 -0.46 -13.40 5.45
C ILE A 79 0.22 -12.37 6.36
N GLY A 80 1.46 -12.00 6.05
CA GLY A 80 2.18 -10.97 6.82
C GLY A 80 1.49 -9.60 6.80
N ALA A 81 0.97 -9.19 5.64
CA ALA A 81 0.21 -7.95 5.50
C ALA A 81 -1.10 -7.99 6.29
N ASP A 82 -1.84 -9.10 6.19
CA ASP A 82 -3.11 -9.30 6.89
C ASP A 82 -2.94 -9.29 8.42
N ILE A 83 -1.88 -9.93 8.94
CA ILE A 83 -1.53 -9.89 10.37
C ILE A 83 -1.32 -8.44 10.85
N GLN A 84 -0.65 -7.61 10.04
CA GLN A 84 -0.41 -6.21 10.40
C GLN A 84 -1.72 -5.43 10.49
N GLU A 85 -2.64 -5.61 9.53
CA GLU A 85 -3.95 -4.95 9.52
C GLU A 85 -4.83 -5.36 10.72
N VAL A 86 -4.84 -6.65 11.06
CA VAL A 86 -5.56 -7.17 12.24
C VAL A 86 -5.00 -6.59 13.54
N ILE A 87 -3.68 -6.52 13.67
CA ILE A 87 -3.02 -5.98 14.87
C ILE A 87 -3.30 -4.48 15.00
N GLY A 88 -3.12 -3.70 13.93
CA GLY A 88 -3.37 -2.25 13.92
C GLY A 88 -4.81 -1.93 14.32
N SER A 89 -5.77 -2.63 13.73
CA SER A 89 -7.20 -2.48 14.04
C SER A 89 -7.54 -2.88 15.48
N ALA A 90 -6.96 -3.97 15.99
CA ALA A 90 -7.15 -4.38 17.39
C ALA A 90 -6.59 -3.36 18.39
N ILE A 91 -5.45 -2.74 18.09
CA ILE A 91 -4.86 -1.66 18.90
C ILE A 91 -5.75 -0.41 18.85
N ALA A 92 -6.25 -0.04 17.66
CA ALA A 92 -7.16 1.10 17.50
C ALA A 92 -8.44 0.92 18.34
N ILE A 93 -9.07 -0.25 18.31
CA ILE A 93 -10.25 -0.58 19.12
C ILE A 93 -9.93 -0.47 20.61
N LYS A 94 -8.77 -0.97 21.05
CA LYS A 94 -8.33 -0.89 22.44
C LYS A 94 -8.18 0.57 22.90
N ILE A 95 -7.58 1.43 22.07
CA ILE A 95 -7.39 2.85 22.38
C ILE A 95 -8.74 3.59 22.41
N LEU A 96 -9.60 3.36 21.42
CA LEU A 96 -10.92 3.98 21.32
C LEU A 96 -11.82 3.60 22.51
N SER A 97 -11.71 2.36 22.98
CA SER A 97 -12.45 1.84 24.12
C SER A 97 -11.82 2.19 25.48
N GLN A 98 -10.81 3.07 25.51
CA GLN A 98 -10.06 3.44 26.72
C GLN A 98 -9.52 2.24 27.52
N GLY A 99 -9.23 1.13 26.83
CA GLY A 99 -8.74 -0.12 27.43
C GLY A 99 -9.81 -1.08 27.95
N VAL A 100 -11.11 -0.79 27.78
CA VAL A 100 -12.20 -1.71 28.16
C VAL A 100 -12.15 -3.01 27.34
N ILE A 101 -11.80 -2.92 26.06
CA ILE A 101 -11.66 -4.08 25.19
C ILE A 101 -10.20 -4.52 25.17
N PRO A 102 -9.89 -5.76 25.61
CA PRO A 102 -8.54 -6.30 25.54
C PRO A 102 -8.15 -6.64 24.10
N LEU A 103 -6.84 -6.76 23.83
CA LEU A 103 -6.29 -7.03 22.50
C LEU A 103 -6.91 -8.26 21.82
N TRP A 104 -7.10 -9.36 22.55
CA TRP A 104 -7.73 -10.57 22.03
C TRP A 104 -9.21 -10.33 21.63
N GLY A 105 -9.91 -9.43 22.32
CA GLY A 105 -11.26 -9.01 21.96
C GLY A 105 -11.28 -8.18 20.68
N GLY A 106 -10.29 -7.28 20.51
CA GLY A 106 -10.10 -6.53 19.27
C GLY A 106 -9.83 -7.44 18.06
N VAL A 107 -9.03 -8.50 18.25
CA VAL A 107 -8.76 -9.50 17.20
C VAL A 107 -10.02 -10.29 16.82
N LEU A 108 -10.89 -10.63 17.78
CA LEU A 108 -12.16 -11.31 17.47
C LEU A 108 -13.16 -10.41 16.72
N ILE A 109 -13.18 -9.12 17.08
CA ILE A 109 -14.03 -8.14 16.39
C ILE A 109 -13.56 -7.95 14.95
N THR A 110 -12.25 -7.86 14.72
CA THR A 110 -11.68 -7.73 13.36
C THR A 110 -11.88 -9.01 12.56
N ALA A 111 -11.71 -10.20 13.13
CA ALA A 111 -12.09 -11.44 12.44
C ALA A 111 -13.59 -11.46 12.04
N SER A 112 -14.45 -10.79 12.80
CA SER A 112 -15.88 -10.66 12.48
C SER A 112 -16.15 -9.59 11.41
N ASP A 113 -15.30 -8.56 11.28
CA ASP A 113 -15.46 -7.51 10.27
C ASP A 113 -15.32 -8.05 8.84
N CYS A 114 -14.49 -9.08 8.64
CA CYS A 114 -14.29 -9.72 7.34
C CYS A 114 -15.61 -10.32 6.83
N PHE A 115 -16.42 -10.88 7.72
CA PHE A 115 -17.75 -11.37 7.38
C PHE A 115 -18.72 -10.23 7.05
N ILE A 116 -18.62 -9.09 7.75
CA ILE A 116 -19.41 -7.90 7.47
C ILE A 116 -19.05 -7.34 6.08
N PHE A 117 -17.76 -7.30 5.73
CA PHE A 117 -17.30 -6.89 4.40
C PHE A 117 -17.79 -7.80 3.29
N LEU A 118 -17.74 -9.12 3.47
CA LEU A 118 -18.32 -10.09 2.52
C LEU A 118 -19.83 -9.87 2.34
N PHE A 119 -20.54 -9.52 3.40
CA PHE A 119 -21.97 -9.22 3.32
C PHE A 119 -22.24 -7.88 2.63
N LEU A 120 -21.36 -6.90 2.82
CA LEU A 120 -21.46 -5.57 2.23
C LEU A 120 -21.10 -5.56 0.73
N GLU A 121 -20.22 -6.47 0.29
CA GLU A 121 -19.89 -6.68 -1.12
C GLU A 121 -21.15 -7.06 -1.92
N ASN A 122 -22.03 -7.90 -1.33
CA ASN A 122 -23.32 -8.26 -1.93
C ASN A 122 -24.30 -7.08 -2.09
N TYR A 123 -24.10 -5.97 -1.36
CA TYR A 123 -24.98 -4.80 -1.36
C TYR A 123 -24.67 -3.77 -2.46
N GLY A 124 -23.59 -3.98 -3.22
CA GLY A 124 -23.26 -3.23 -4.44
C GLY A 124 -22.07 -2.28 -4.31
N VAL A 125 -21.16 -2.37 -5.28
CA VAL A 125 -19.86 -1.69 -5.35
C VAL A 125 -19.93 -0.17 -5.10
N ARG A 126 -20.96 0.52 -5.60
CA ARG A 126 -21.10 1.99 -5.43
C ARG A 126 -21.30 2.45 -3.99
N LYS A 127 -22.02 1.68 -3.17
CA LYS A 127 -22.26 2.04 -1.76
C LYS A 127 -21.01 1.80 -0.92
N LEU A 128 -20.31 0.72 -1.23
CA LEU A 128 -19.05 0.36 -0.61
C LEU A 128 -17.96 1.40 -0.93
N GLU A 129 -17.87 1.87 -2.18
CA GLU A 129 -16.96 2.96 -2.57
C GLU A 129 -17.23 4.27 -1.80
N ALA A 130 -18.51 4.64 -1.64
CA ALA A 130 -18.88 5.82 -0.86
C ALA A 130 -18.49 5.68 0.63
N PHE A 131 -18.68 4.51 1.21
CA PHE A 131 -18.26 4.22 2.59
C PHE A 131 -16.74 4.37 2.77
N PHE A 132 -15.94 3.75 1.89
CA PHE A 132 -14.48 3.92 1.92
C PHE A 132 -14.04 5.36 1.71
N THR A 133 -14.71 6.10 0.83
CA THR A 133 -14.39 7.53 0.61
C THR A 133 -14.57 8.34 1.89
N VAL A 134 -15.63 8.08 2.67
CA VAL A 134 -15.85 8.76 3.95
C VAL A 134 -14.75 8.42 4.95
N LEU A 135 -14.43 7.13 5.13
CA LEU A 135 -13.37 6.70 6.06
C LEU A 135 -12.00 7.32 5.73
N ILE A 136 -11.60 7.25 4.46
CA ILE A 136 -10.34 7.83 3.98
C ILE A 136 -10.34 9.36 4.17
N SER A 137 -11.44 10.03 3.86
CA SER A 137 -11.55 11.49 4.03
C SER A 137 -11.43 11.90 5.50
N THR A 138 -12.07 11.16 6.42
CA THR A 138 -11.95 11.42 7.86
C THR A 138 -10.50 11.25 8.33
N MET A 139 -9.84 10.16 7.94
CA MET A 139 -8.43 9.93 8.28
C MET A 139 -7.52 11.03 7.74
N ALA A 140 -7.68 11.42 6.46
CA ALA A 140 -6.89 12.47 5.83
C ALA A 140 -7.08 13.84 6.55
N LEU A 141 -8.32 14.18 6.92
CA LEU A 141 -8.60 15.41 7.66
C LEU A 141 -7.98 15.40 9.05
N SER A 142 -8.04 14.27 9.77
CA SER A 142 -7.40 14.12 11.08
C SER A 142 -5.89 14.29 11.02
N PHE A 143 -5.22 13.66 10.03
CA PHE A 143 -3.78 13.84 9.83
C PHE A 143 -3.43 15.25 9.40
N ALA A 144 -4.20 15.86 8.49
CA ALA A 144 -3.97 17.24 8.06
C ALA A 144 -4.08 18.23 9.23
N TRP A 145 -5.05 18.01 10.13
CA TRP A 145 -5.20 18.81 11.34
C TRP A 145 -3.99 18.67 12.26
N MET A 146 -3.60 17.43 12.58
CA MET A 146 -2.41 17.15 13.39
C MET A 146 -1.14 17.78 12.79
N PHE A 147 -0.96 17.67 11.48
CA PHE A 147 0.18 18.26 10.78
C PHE A 147 0.22 19.79 10.90
N ALA A 148 -0.93 20.45 10.72
CA ALA A 148 -1.05 21.90 10.85
C ALA A 148 -0.76 22.38 12.29
N GLU A 149 -1.17 21.62 13.30
CA GLU A 149 -0.97 21.95 14.71
C GLU A 149 0.47 21.70 15.16
N THR A 150 1.13 20.65 14.63
CA THR A 150 2.51 20.27 15.00
C THR A 150 3.56 21.28 14.49
N ARG A 151 3.23 22.11 13.47
CA ARG A 151 4.12 23.10 12.84
C ARG A 151 5.57 22.59 12.68
N PRO A 152 5.78 21.50 11.91
CA PRO A 152 7.09 20.90 11.80
C PRO A 152 8.10 21.89 11.20
N SER A 153 9.33 21.84 11.71
CA SER A 153 10.38 22.74 11.22
C SER A 153 10.71 22.37 9.77
N SER A 154 10.36 23.24 8.82
CA SER A 154 10.53 22.96 7.38
C SER A 154 12.00 22.71 7.01
N LYS A 155 12.93 23.23 7.82
CA LYS A 155 14.38 23.02 7.65
C LYS A 155 14.80 21.59 8.00
N GLU A 156 14.29 20.99 9.07
CA GLU A 156 14.63 19.61 9.43
C GLU A 156 13.99 18.60 8.48
N LEU A 157 12.80 18.90 7.96
CA LEU A 157 12.14 18.13 6.90
C LEU A 157 13.00 18.06 5.63
N ILE A 158 13.47 19.21 5.13
CA ILE A 158 14.32 19.28 3.94
C ILE A 158 15.68 18.60 4.18
N ILE A 159 16.25 18.77 5.37
CA ILE A 159 17.51 18.11 5.75
C ILE A 159 17.33 16.59 5.82
N GLY A 160 16.24 16.09 6.40
CA GLY A 160 15.92 14.66 6.46
C GLY A 160 15.61 14.02 5.09
N LEU A 161 15.10 14.84 4.16
CA LEU A 161 14.83 14.42 2.79
C LEU A 161 16.12 14.32 1.93
N LEU A 162 17.12 15.16 2.20
CA LEU A 162 18.33 15.30 1.39
C LEU A 162 19.59 14.64 1.99
N LEU A 163 19.71 14.52 3.31
CA LEU A 163 20.91 13.99 3.96
C LEU A 163 20.71 12.55 4.45
N PRO A 164 21.28 11.55 3.76
CA PRO A 164 21.21 10.16 4.20
C PRO A 164 22.03 9.98 5.47
N ARG A 165 21.35 9.84 6.62
CA ARG A 165 21.97 9.50 7.91
C ARG A 165 21.48 8.13 8.35
N LEU A 166 22.30 7.11 8.18
CA LEU A 166 22.04 5.77 8.69
C LEU A 166 22.88 5.54 9.94
N SER A 167 22.23 5.19 11.05
CA SER A 167 22.89 4.66 12.25
C SER A 167 22.73 3.14 12.28
N SER A 168 23.66 2.42 12.92
CA SER A 168 23.57 0.96 13.04
C SER A 168 22.28 0.47 13.73
N LYS A 169 21.67 1.31 14.59
CA LYS A 169 20.37 1.00 15.23
C LYS A 169 19.18 1.17 14.27
N THR A 170 19.31 1.96 13.22
CA THR A 170 18.21 2.31 12.31
C THR A 170 18.13 1.37 11.10
N ILE A 171 19.12 0.48 10.89
CA ILE A 171 19.17 -0.41 9.72
C ILE A 171 17.97 -1.38 9.69
N GLN A 172 17.58 -1.95 10.82
CA GLN A 172 16.41 -2.84 10.86
C GLN A 172 15.12 -2.10 10.49
N THR A 173 14.93 -0.88 11.00
CA THR A 173 13.81 -0.02 10.65
C THR A 173 13.86 0.39 9.18
N ALA A 174 15.04 0.69 8.65
CA ALA A 174 15.24 1.04 7.24
C ALA A 174 14.80 -0.09 6.29
N VAL A 175 15.19 -1.34 6.60
CA VAL A 175 14.74 -2.52 5.84
C VAL A 175 13.22 -2.70 5.94
N GLY A 176 12.65 -2.48 7.14
CA GLY A 176 11.21 -2.51 7.35
C GLY A 176 10.46 -1.48 6.49
N VAL A 177 10.94 -0.23 6.42
CA VAL A 177 10.36 0.82 5.57
C VAL A 177 10.37 0.42 4.10
N VAL A 178 11.51 -0.08 3.61
CA VAL A 178 11.62 -0.52 2.21
C VAL A 178 10.64 -1.67 1.93
N GLY A 179 10.52 -2.63 2.86
CA GLY A 179 9.58 -3.74 2.75
C GLY A 179 8.11 -3.32 2.78
N CYS A 180 7.75 -2.33 3.60
CA CYS A 180 6.39 -1.77 3.64
C CYS A 180 6.04 -1.04 2.34
N VAL A 181 7.00 -0.35 1.73
CA VAL A 181 6.73 0.41 0.50
C VAL A 181 6.71 -0.50 -0.74
N ILE A 182 7.60 -1.50 -0.79
CA ILE A 182 7.70 -2.44 -1.92
C ILE A 182 7.10 -3.78 -1.49
N THR A 183 5.78 -3.82 -1.38
CA THR A 183 5.00 -5.02 -1.09
C THR A 183 4.93 -5.94 -2.32
N PRO A 184 5.43 -7.19 -2.26
CA PRO A 184 5.47 -8.09 -3.42
C PRO A 184 4.08 -8.48 -3.95
N HIS A 185 3.09 -8.65 -3.07
CA HIS A 185 1.72 -9.04 -3.45
C HIS A 185 1.05 -7.96 -4.32
N ASN A 186 1.38 -6.68 -4.10
CA ASN A 186 0.84 -5.58 -4.89
C ASN A 186 1.30 -5.61 -6.35
N VAL A 187 2.50 -6.12 -6.63
CA VAL A 187 3.00 -6.33 -8.00
C VAL A 187 2.07 -7.26 -8.79
N PHE A 188 1.65 -8.37 -8.16
CA PHE A 188 0.68 -9.30 -8.74
C PHE A 188 -0.70 -8.66 -8.87
N LEU A 189 -1.18 -7.98 -7.83
CA LEU A 189 -2.49 -7.31 -7.81
C LEU A 189 -2.62 -6.26 -8.93
N TYR A 190 -1.62 -5.39 -9.11
CA TYR A 190 -1.66 -4.35 -10.15
C TYR A 190 -1.70 -4.93 -11.55
N SER A 191 -0.98 -6.04 -11.81
CA SER A 191 -1.03 -6.73 -13.10
C SER A 191 -2.42 -7.30 -13.41
N ALA A 192 -3.17 -7.72 -12.39
CA ALA A 192 -4.52 -8.26 -12.52
C ALA A 192 -5.59 -7.15 -12.59
N LEU A 193 -5.47 -6.09 -11.78
CA LEU A 193 -6.42 -4.97 -11.73
C LEU A 193 -6.56 -4.26 -13.08
N VAL A 194 -5.48 -4.14 -13.83
CA VAL A 194 -5.48 -3.55 -15.18
C VAL A 194 -6.39 -4.31 -16.15
N GLN A 195 -6.51 -5.64 -15.99
CA GLN A 195 -7.32 -6.47 -16.86
C GLN A 195 -8.82 -6.35 -16.61
N SER A 196 -9.21 -5.88 -15.41
CA SER A 196 -10.62 -5.61 -15.11
C SER A 196 -11.23 -4.57 -16.06
N ARG A 197 -10.40 -3.68 -16.64
CA ARG A 197 -10.82 -2.80 -17.73
C ARG A 197 -10.66 -3.53 -19.06
N LYS A 198 -11.77 -3.69 -19.80
CA LYS A 198 -11.80 -4.25 -21.16
C LYS A 198 -11.00 -3.39 -22.13
N ILE A 199 -9.68 -3.58 -22.17
CA ILE A 199 -8.79 -2.97 -23.14
C ILE A 199 -8.50 -4.04 -24.18
N ASP A 200 -8.74 -3.73 -25.44
CA ASP A 200 -8.51 -4.66 -26.56
C ASP A 200 -7.01 -4.63 -26.92
N PRO A 201 -6.22 -5.67 -26.59
CA PRO A 201 -4.75 -5.62 -26.71
C PRO A 201 -4.27 -5.55 -28.17
N LYS A 202 -5.17 -5.75 -29.13
CA LYS A 202 -4.87 -5.67 -30.58
C LYS A 202 -4.80 -4.23 -31.10
N LYS A 203 -5.32 -3.24 -30.36
CA LYS A 203 -5.28 -1.82 -30.77
C LYS A 203 -4.16 -1.08 -30.02
N LYS A 204 -3.02 -0.90 -30.69
CA LYS A 204 -1.83 -0.21 -30.14
C LYS A 204 -2.15 1.19 -29.59
N ASP A 205 -3.01 1.95 -30.25
CA ASP A 205 -3.40 3.29 -29.79
C ASP A 205 -4.13 3.28 -28.44
N LYS A 206 -5.03 2.30 -28.23
CA LYS A 206 -5.76 2.15 -26.97
C LYS A 206 -4.88 1.63 -25.83
N VAL A 207 -3.88 0.82 -26.15
CA VAL A 207 -2.86 0.37 -25.20
C VAL A 207 -1.99 1.54 -24.77
N GLN A 208 -1.50 2.35 -25.72
CA GLN A 208 -0.68 3.53 -25.44
C GLN A 208 -1.45 4.57 -24.60
N GLU A 209 -2.72 4.80 -24.93
CA GLU A 209 -3.61 5.71 -24.21
C GLU A 209 -3.86 5.22 -22.77
N ALA A 210 -4.20 3.94 -22.58
CA ALA A 210 -4.36 3.35 -21.25
C ALA A 210 -3.08 3.44 -20.41
N LEU A 211 -1.91 3.20 -21.01
CA LEU A 211 -0.61 3.33 -20.34
C LEU A 211 -0.32 4.76 -19.90
N ASN A 212 -0.68 5.75 -20.71
CA ASN A 212 -0.54 7.16 -20.34
C ASN A 212 -1.48 7.53 -19.19
N TYR A 213 -2.75 7.12 -19.23
CA TYR A 213 -3.68 7.34 -18.12
C TYR A 213 -3.21 6.69 -16.82
N TYR A 214 -2.80 5.42 -16.87
CA TYR A 214 -2.29 4.72 -15.67
C TYR A 214 -0.98 5.32 -15.14
N SER A 215 -0.13 5.82 -16.04
CA SER A 215 1.10 6.52 -15.63
C SER A 215 0.75 7.82 -14.91
N ILE A 216 -0.17 8.62 -15.46
CA ILE A 216 -0.62 9.87 -14.85
C ILE A 216 -1.30 9.60 -13.50
N GLU A 217 -2.21 8.61 -13.40
CA GLU A 217 -2.83 8.22 -12.13
C GLU A 217 -1.80 7.81 -11.08
N SER A 218 -0.78 7.03 -11.47
CA SER A 218 0.28 6.59 -10.55
C SER A 218 1.18 7.74 -10.10
N TYR A 219 1.53 8.66 -11.01
CA TYR A 219 2.30 9.86 -10.66
C TYR A 219 1.52 10.78 -9.73
N ILE A 220 0.22 10.98 -9.98
CA ILE A 220 -0.64 11.78 -9.11
C ILE A 220 -0.76 11.12 -7.73
N ALA A 221 -0.97 9.80 -7.66
CA ALA A 221 -1.06 9.07 -6.39
C ALA A 221 0.22 9.21 -5.55
N VAL A 222 1.39 9.08 -6.18
CA VAL A 222 2.68 9.24 -5.50
C VAL A 222 2.96 10.69 -5.13
N PHE A 223 2.57 11.66 -5.96
CA PHE A 223 2.69 13.07 -5.62
C PHE A 223 1.86 13.41 -4.37
N VAL A 224 0.62 12.93 -4.29
CA VAL A 224 -0.24 13.08 -3.10
C VAL A 224 0.36 12.39 -1.88
N ARG A 225 0.87 11.16 -2.04
CA ARG A 225 1.56 10.42 -0.96
C ARG A 225 2.79 11.18 -0.45
N SER A 226 3.59 11.76 -1.34
CA SER A 226 4.80 12.49 -0.99
C SER A 226 4.51 13.81 -0.26
N LEU A 227 3.30 14.37 -0.44
CA LEU A 227 2.85 15.56 0.28
C LEU A 227 2.33 15.27 1.70
N SER A 228 2.09 13.99 2.02
CA SER A 228 1.58 13.54 3.32
C SER A 228 2.68 13.09 4.28
N ILE A 229 3.96 13.13 3.84
CA ILE A 229 5.18 12.88 4.64
C ILE A 229 5.69 14.23 5.19
#